data_AF-A0AA39STD8-F1
#
_entry.id   AF-A0AA39STD8-F1
#
_cell.length_a   1.000
_cell.length_b   1.000
_cell.length_c   1.000
_cell.angle_alpha   90.00
_cell.angle_beta   90.00
_cell.angle_gamma   90.00
#
_symmetry.space_group_name_H-M   'P 1'
#
loop_
_entity.id
_entity.type
_entity.pdbx_description
1 polymer ?
#
loop_
_entity_poly.entity_id
_entity_poly.type
_entity_poly.pdbx_seq_one_letter_code
_entity_poly.pdbx_strand_id
1 'polypeptide(L)'
;MWKGSNKFFRRGPGNGITYSGALDSSNNLILEVNLINNEDELYYAFKMIDKSMFSMFVLNKTKSLLELLTWSQTTQNWNVYSYVPRDQCDSYGLCGVYGNCITTQLPICQCLEGFKPKSTGYKDWSQGCMRNKALNYSKLDGFIKFKGLKLPDATNSSVNKSMNLEQCRVKCLENTSCMAYSNLDIRGGGSGCAMWFGDLIDIKQLSNDVQDLFIRMSASELGFVRVVSFEKSASKRSKKQLSVKIGVLGFLICSGVLSSVLDFDFGSIDGFGKFSVAVLMSCVVAFLYTPAGKNARSFWLGSDQLRSNLEIFSRG
;
A
#
# COMPACT_ATOMS: atom_id res chain seq x y z
N MET A 1 22.66 0.40 3.00
CA MET A 1 23.72 -0.59 3.25
C MET A 1 24.20 -1.12 1.92
N TRP A 2 25.50 -1.40 1.82
CA TRP A 2 26.18 -1.78 0.58
C TRP A 2 26.92 -3.11 0.75
N LYS A 3 26.98 -3.91 -0.32
CA LYS A 3 27.84 -5.09 -0.44
C LYS A 3 28.85 -4.82 -1.55
N GLY A 4 30.06 -4.43 -1.17
CA GLY A 4 31.01 -3.86 -2.14
C GLY A 4 30.42 -2.58 -2.76
N SER A 5 30.39 -2.52 -4.09
CA SER A 5 29.81 -1.41 -4.85
C SER A 5 28.29 -1.51 -5.05
N ASN A 6 27.65 -2.60 -4.63
CA ASN A 6 26.22 -2.82 -4.87
C ASN A 6 25.36 -2.35 -3.70
N LYS A 7 24.41 -1.43 -3.96
CA LYS A 7 23.33 -1.10 -3.02
C LYS A 7 22.45 -2.34 -2.84
N PHE A 8 22.34 -2.84 -1.61
CA PHE A 8 21.49 -4.02 -1.35
C PHE A 8 20.29 -3.72 -0.45
N PHE A 9 20.38 -2.67 0.38
CA PHE A 9 19.29 -2.23 1.25
C PHE A 9 19.31 -0.72 1.39
N ARG A 10 18.12 -0.11 1.39
CA ARG A 10 17.94 1.32 1.65
C ARG A 10 16.85 1.51 2.69
N ARG A 11 17.13 2.32 3.72
CA ARG A 11 16.15 2.62 4.78
C ARG A 11 15.09 3.63 4.34
N GLY A 12 15.45 4.61 3.50
CA GLY A 12 14.54 5.70 3.11
C GLY A 12 15.18 7.07 3.32
N PRO A 13 14.74 8.13 2.62
CA PRO A 13 14.99 9.50 3.06
C PRO A 13 14.33 9.78 4.42
N GLY A 14 14.88 10.76 5.14
CA GLY A 14 14.28 11.26 6.37
C GLY A 14 13.02 12.08 6.10
N ASN A 15 12.04 12.02 7.01
CA ASN A 15 10.76 12.73 6.89
C ASN A 15 10.47 13.71 8.04
N GLY A 16 11.52 14.12 8.78
CA GLY A 16 11.42 15.02 9.94
C GLY A 16 11.12 14.32 11.27
N ILE A 17 10.64 13.07 11.25
CA ILE A 17 10.44 12.25 12.46
C ILE A 17 11.34 11.01 12.40
N THR A 18 11.35 10.32 11.26
CA THR A 18 12.06 9.07 11.05
C THR A 18 12.50 8.95 9.58
N TYR A 19 12.71 7.73 9.09
CA TYR A 19 12.92 7.43 7.69
C TYR A 19 11.65 6.89 7.03
N SER A 20 11.47 7.17 5.74
CA SER A 20 10.28 6.74 5.00
C SER A 20 10.05 5.22 4.97
N GLY A 21 11.09 4.39 5.11
CA GLY A 21 10.99 2.93 5.17
C GLY A 21 11.09 2.34 6.58
N ALA A 22 11.07 3.18 7.61
CA ALA A 22 10.97 2.72 8.98
C ALA A 22 9.50 2.39 9.28
N LEU A 23 9.20 1.11 9.57
CA LEU A 23 7.85 0.71 10.02
C LEU A 23 7.54 1.16 11.46
N ASP A 24 8.54 1.53 12.27
CA ASP A 24 8.44 1.55 13.75
C ASP A 24 8.50 2.93 14.40
N SER A 25 8.11 4.02 13.74
CA SER A 25 8.15 5.33 14.40
C SER A 25 6.99 5.60 15.36
N SER A 26 5.92 4.79 15.36
CA SER A 26 4.76 5.04 16.22
C SER A 26 4.68 4.16 17.46
N ASN A 27 5.45 3.06 17.59
CA ASN A 27 5.31 2.10 18.71
C ASN A 27 6.61 1.36 19.09
N ASN A 28 7.80 1.95 18.88
CA ASN A 28 9.02 1.38 19.46
C ASN A 28 9.01 1.60 20.99
N LEU A 29 8.58 0.57 21.73
CA LEU A 29 8.42 0.62 23.20
C LEU A 29 9.74 0.82 23.97
N ILE A 30 10.89 0.74 23.29
CA ILE A 30 12.20 0.67 23.95
C ILE A 30 13.11 1.86 23.61
N LEU A 31 12.91 2.51 22.46
CA LEU A 31 13.84 3.51 21.93
C LEU A 31 13.13 4.70 21.28
N GLU A 32 13.55 5.88 21.70
CA GLU A 32 13.20 7.13 21.04
C GLU A 32 14.29 7.47 20.02
N VAL A 33 13.85 7.79 18.81
CA VAL A 33 14.70 7.97 17.65
C VAL A 33 14.58 9.39 17.16
N ASN A 34 15.71 10.05 16.95
CA ASN A 34 15.78 11.42 16.46
C ASN A 34 16.67 11.49 15.21
N LEU A 35 16.15 12.10 14.16
CA LEU A 35 16.93 12.50 12.99
C LEU A 35 17.24 13.99 13.11
N ILE A 36 18.53 14.33 13.22
CA ILE A 36 18.98 15.71 13.29
C ILE A 36 19.51 16.08 11.91
N ASN A 37 19.00 17.19 11.37
CA ASN A 37 19.31 17.71 10.05
C ASN A 37 19.26 19.24 10.05
N ASN A 38 20.37 19.87 10.43
CA ASN A 38 20.55 21.31 10.44
C ASN A 38 21.63 21.71 9.39
N GLU A 39 22.17 22.92 9.49
CA GLU A 39 23.19 23.41 8.54
C GLU A 39 24.59 22.84 8.82
N ASP A 40 24.84 22.38 10.04
CA ASP A 40 26.15 21.92 10.51
C ASP A 40 26.28 20.39 10.46
N GLU A 41 25.20 19.66 10.74
CA GLU A 41 25.23 18.23 10.99
C GLU A 41 23.98 17.50 10.48
N LEU A 42 24.22 16.29 9.96
CA LEU A 42 23.21 15.32 9.58
C LEU A 42 23.55 13.98 10.21
N TYR A 43 22.82 13.61 11.26
CA TYR A 43 23.05 12.35 11.96
C TYR A 43 21.78 11.77 12.55
N TYR A 44 21.89 10.49 12.85
CA TYR A 44 20.85 9.70 13.48
C TYR A 44 21.24 9.44 14.91
N ALA A 45 20.40 9.88 15.85
CA ALA A 45 20.56 9.63 17.27
C ALA A 45 19.41 8.77 17.78
N PHE A 46 19.69 7.97 18.80
CA PHE A 46 18.68 7.25 19.53
C PHE A 46 18.97 7.34 21.02
N LYS A 47 17.91 7.30 21.82
CA LYS A 47 18.01 7.18 23.27
C LYS A 47 17.07 6.07 23.73
N MET A 48 17.47 5.37 24.77
CA MET A 48 16.64 4.35 25.40
C MET A 48 15.56 5.03 26.24
N ILE A 49 14.33 4.52 26.17
CA ILE A 49 13.22 4.98 27.01
C ILE A 49 13.52 4.58 28.46
N ASP A 50 13.91 3.33 28.68
CA ASP A 50 14.49 2.88 29.94
C ASP A 50 16.00 3.11 29.93
N LYS A 51 16.46 4.05 30.78
CA LYS A 51 17.87 4.43 30.91
C LYS A 51 18.75 3.32 31.51
N SER A 52 18.15 2.30 32.12
CA SER A 52 18.89 1.16 32.68
C SER A 52 19.25 0.11 31.61
N MET A 53 18.62 0.18 30.44
CA MET A 53 18.84 -0.74 29.35
C MET A 53 20.02 -0.32 28.48
N PHE A 54 20.91 -1.27 28.19
CA PHE A 54 21.99 -1.08 27.23
C PHE A 54 21.56 -1.62 25.86
N SER A 55 21.81 -0.85 24.80
CA SER A 55 21.59 -1.29 23.42
C SER A 55 22.69 -0.79 22.49
N MET A 56 22.88 -1.49 21.38
CA MET A 56 23.87 -1.16 20.37
C MET A 56 23.43 -1.62 18.99
N PHE A 57 23.68 -0.79 17.97
CA PHE A 57 23.57 -1.20 16.57
C PHE A 57 24.86 -1.88 16.11
N VAL A 58 24.75 -3.09 15.57
CA VAL A 58 25.88 -3.89 15.08
C VAL A 58 25.65 -4.30 13.64
N LEU A 59 26.64 -4.06 12.78
CA LEU A 59 26.62 -4.54 11.41
C LEU A 59 27.20 -5.96 11.35
N ASN A 60 26.32 -6.95 11.20
CA ASN A 60 26.70 -8.34 11.03
C ASN A 60 27.10 -8.60 9.58
N LYS A 61 28.41 -8.61 9.30
CA LYS A 61 28.95 -8.78 7.95
C LYS A 61 28.55 -10.11 7.29
N THR A 62 28.56 -11.20 8.06
CA THR A 62 28.27 -12.55 7.55
C THR A 62 26.81 -12.69 7.14
N LYS A 63 25.88 -12.22 7.98
CA LYS A 63 24.43 -12.27 7.69
C LYS A 63 23.97 -11.10 6.82
N SER A 64 24.80 -10.07 6.62
CA SER A 64 24.45 -8.82 5.94
C SER A 64 23.27 -8.09 6.58
N LEU A 65 23.22 -8.11 7.92
CA LEU A 65 22.16 -7.49 8.72
C LEU A 65 22.74 -6.33 9.53
N LEU A 66 21.96 -5.26 9.67
CA LEU A 66 22.15 -4.27 10.74
C LEU A 66 21.23 -4.68 11.89
N GLU A 67 21.81 -5.21 12.95
CA GLU A 67 21.11 -5.73 14.13
C GLU A 67 21.11 -4.66 15.22
N LEU A 68 19.99 -4.50 15.91
CA LEU A 68 19.91 -3.79 17.18
C LEU A 68 19.94 -4.83 18.29
N LEU A 69 21.02 -4.81 19.06
CA LEU A 69 21.22 -5.70 20.21
C LEU A 69 20.80 -4.99 21.49
N THR A 70 20.17 -5.72 22.39
CA THR A 70 19.77 -5.25 23.72
C THR A 70 20.32 -6.19 24.78
N TRP A 71 20.91 -5.63 25.83
CA TRP A 71 21.43 -6.40 26.96
C TRP A 71 20.27 -6.93 27.82
N SER A 72 20.24 -8.23 28.04
CA SER A 72 19.29 -8.88 28.93
C SER A 72 19.95 -9.19 30.27
N GLN A 73 19.44 -8.57 31.35
CA GLN A 73 19.91 -8.84 32.70
C GLN A 73 19.60 -10.27 33.14
N THR A 74 18.48 -10.85 32.69
CA THR A 74 18.07 -12.22 33.03
C THR A 74 19.01 -13.28 32.46
N THR A 75 19.44 -13.10 31.21
CA THR A 75 20.28 -14.08 30.51
C THR A 75 21.76 -13.70 30.49
N GLN A 76 22.11 -12.52 31.03
CA GLN A 76 23.47 -11.94 31.00
C GLN A 76 24.08 -11.99 29.59
N ASN A 77 23.30 -11.65 28.57
CA ASN A 77 23.70 -11.74 27.18
C ASN A 77 23.03 -10.68 26.31
N TRP A 78 23.65 -10.40 25.16
CA TRP A 78 23.10 -9.55 24.10
C TRP A 78 22.09 -10.33 23.26
N ASN A 79 20.85 -9.86 23.25
CA ASN A 79 19.77 -10.42 22.45
C ASN A 79 19.46 -9.52 21.26
N VAL A 80 19.17 -10.12 20.10
CA VAL A 80 18.73 -9.38 18.92
C VAL A 80 17.30 -8.90 19.15
N TYR A 81 17.12 -7.59 19.26
CA TYR A 81 15.81 -6.97 19.40
C TYR A 81 15.14 -6.77 18.04
N SER A 82 15.90 -6.24 17.08
CA SER A 82 15.43 -6.04 15.70
C SER A 82 16.60 -6.06 14.72
N TYR A 83 16.30 -6.20 13.43
CA TYR A 83 17.31 -6.16 12.39
C TYR A 83 16.72 -5.65 11.07
N VAL A 84 17.59 -5.17 10.18
CA VAL A 84 17.25 -4.87 8.79
C VAL A 84 18.31 -5.45 7.84
N PRO A 85 17.95 -5.88 6.61
CA PRO A 85 16.61 -6.02 6.01
C PRO A 85 15.68 -6.98 6.77
N ARG A 86 14.36 -6.75 6.77
CA ARG A 86 13.37 -7.60 7.48
C ARG A 86 12.67 -8.62 6.58
N ASP A 87 12.44 -8.24 5.33
CA ASP A 87 11.70 -9.05 4.37
C ASP A 87 12.27 -8.86 2.97
N GLN A 88 11.78 -9.66 2.03
CA GLN A 88 12.23 -9.61 0.64
C GLN A 88 12.08 -8.22 0.00
N CYS A 89 11.05 -7.44 0.36
CA CYS A 89 10.81 -6.10 -0.20
C CYS A 89 11.79 -5.04 0.28
N ASP A 90 12.61 -5.35 1.28
CA ASP A 90 13.72 -4.49 1.68
C ASP A 90 14.96 -4.65 0.77
N SER A 91 14.98 -5.67 -0.09
CA SER A 91 16.01 -5.84 -1.11
C SER A 91 15.92 -4.70 -2.12
N TYR A 92 17.04 -3.99 -2.30
CA TYR A 92 17.09 -2.79 -3.13
C TYR A 92 16.63 -3.06 -4.57
N GLY A 93 15.61 -2.34 -5.02
CA GLY A 93 15.16 -2.36 -6.42
C GLY A 93 14.47 -3.65 -6.87
N LEU A 94 13.97 -4.48 -5.94
CA LEU A 94 13.37 -5.79 -6.25
C LEU A 94 12.29 -5.76 -7.34
N CYS A 95 11.43 -4.75 -7.34
CA CYS A 95 10.31 -4.64 -8.29
C CYS A 95 10.59 -3.74 -9.50
N GLY A 96 11.83 -3.29 -9.68
CA GLY A 96 12.22 -2.41 -10.78
C GLY A 96 11.60 -1.00 -10.71
N VAL A 97 11.66 -0.29 -11.83
CA VAL A 97 11.16 1.10 -11.94
C VAL A 97 9.63 1.15 -11.86
N TYR A 98 9.08 2.10 -11.11
CA TYR A 98 7.64 2.26 -10.84
C TYR A 98 6.91 0.99 -10.33
N GLY A 99 7.66 -0.02 -9.90
CA GLY A 99 7.14 -1.22 -9.25
C GLY A 99 7.04 -1.00 -7.74
N ASN A 100 5.91 -1.41 -7.18
CA ASN A 100 5.62 -1.40 -5.76
C ASN A 100 5.77 -2.82 -5.19
N CYS A 101 6.53 -2.95 -4.10
CA CYS A 101 6.68 -4.20 -3.40
C CYS A 101 5.68 -4.32 -2.24
N ILE A 102 4.81 -5.33 -2.27
CA ILE A 102 3.77 -5.58 -1.28
C ILE A 102 3.96 -6.96 -0.70
N THR A 103 4.43 -7.04 0.56
CA THR A 103 4.80 -8.31 1.21
C THR A 103 3.64 -9.28 1.40
N THR A 104 2.39 -8.78 1.40
CA THR A 104 1.17 -9.57 1.62
C THR A 104 0.52 -10.09 0.34
N GLN A 105 1.04 -9.74 -0.84
CA GLN A 105 0.42 -10.10 -2.12
C GLN A 105 1.26 -11.08 -2.93
N LEU A 106 0.58 -11.82 -3.81
CA LEU A 106 1.18 -12.72 -4.79
C LEU A 106 0.60 -12.38 -6.18
N PRO A 107 1.43 -11.87 -7.13
CA PRO A 107 2.87 -11.59 -6.99
C PRO A 107 3.17 -10.45 -6.00
N ILE A 108 4.35 -10.53 -5.38
CA ILE A 108 4.85 -9.55 -4.39
C ILE A 108 5.10 -8.18 -5.04
N CYS A 109 5.55 -8.19 -6.29
CA CYS A 109 5.74 -6.99 -7.08
C CYS A 109 4.51 -6.71 -7.92
N GLN A 110 4.10 -5.44 -7.96
CA GLN A 110 2.99 -4.95 -8.75
C GLN A 110 3.30 -3.54 -9.25
N CYS A 111 2.68 -3.14 -10.37
CA CYS A 111 2.81 -1.77 -10.83
C CYS A 111 1.96 -0.83 -10.00
N LEU A 112 2.46 0.40 -9.79
CA LEU A 112 1.66 1.48 -9.25
C LEU A 112 0.44 1.76 -10.15
N GLU A 113 -0.64 2.28 -9.56
CA GLU A 113 -1.82 2.70 -10.34
C GLU A 113 -1.42 3.70 -11.44
N GLY A 114 -1.89 3.48 -12.67
CA GLY A 114 -1.47 4.25 -13.85
C GLY A 114 -0.24 3.70 -14.59
N PHE A 115 0.29 2.56 -14.14
CA PHE A 115 1.40 1.86 -14.78
C PHE A 115 1.03 0.39 -15.09
N LYS A 116 1.74 -0.19 -16.05
CA LYS A 116 1.64 -1.58 -16.48
C LYS A 116 3.02 -2.23 -16.56
N PRO A 117 3.13 -3.56 -16.41
CA PRO A 117 4.40 -4.26 -16.53
C PRO A 117 5.03 -4.05 -17.91
N LYS A 118 6.36 -3.92 -17.97
CA LYS A 118 7.09 -3.93 -19.25
C LYS A 118 7.25 -5.35 -19.80
N SER A 119 7.47 -6.31 -18.91
CA SER A 119 7.59 -7.73 -19.25
C SER A 119 6.24 -8.43 -19.18
N THR A 120 6.02 -9.41 -20.07
CA THR A 120 4.82 -10.26 -20.09
C THR A 120 4.89 -11.40 -19.07
N GLY A 121 6.08 -11.67 -18.51
CA GLY A 121 6.30 -12.72 -17.52
C GLY A 121 6.26 -12.20 -16.08
N TYR A 122 5.24 -12.60 -15.31
CA TYR A 122 5.04 -12.23 -13.90
C TYR A 122 6.15 -12.67 -12.92
N LYS A 123 7.21 -13.33 -13.42
CA LYS A 123 8.36 -13.80 -12.63
C LYS A 123 9.53 -12.82 -12.63
N ASP A 124 9.72 -12.05 -13.70
CA ASP A 124 10.84 -11.12 -13.82
C ASP A 124 10.37 -9.67 -13.80
N TRP A 125 10.63 -9.01 -12.67
CA TRP A 125 10.31 -7.61 -12.41
C TRP A 125 11.50 -6.67 -12.58
N SER A 126 12.65 -7.16 -13.08
CA SER A 126 13.86 -6.36 -13.29
C SER A 126 13.63 -5.15 -14.21
N GLN A 127 12.80 -5.31 -15.23
CA GLN A 127 12.41 -4.21 -16.14
C GLN A 127 11.40 -3.23 -15.53
N GLY A 128 10.74 -3.63 -14.44
CA GLY A 128 9.71 -2.87 -13.76
C GLY A 128 8.48 -2.58 -14.62
N CYS A 129 7.96 -1.38 -14.44
CA CYS A 129 6.71 -0.92 -15.01
C CYS A 129 6.92 0.28 -15.93
N MET A 130 6.00 0.45 -16.88
CA MET A 130 5.89 1.62 -17.73
C MET A 130 4.54 2.28 -17.56
N ARG A 131 4.44 3.57 -17.91
CA ARG A 131 3.20 4.32 -17.84
C ARG A 131 2.15 3.74 -18.78
N ASN A 132 0.89 3.74 -18.37
CA ASN A 132 -0.23 3.37 -19.24
C ASN A 132 -0.39 4.37 -20.39
N LYS A 133 -0.20 5.66 -20.08
CA LYS A 133 -0.25 6.78 -21.02
C LYS A 133 1.04 7.58 -20.91
N ALA A 134 1.62 7.92 -22.05
CA ALA A 134 2.80 8.78 -22.11
C ALA A 134 2.51 10.15 -21.47
N LEU A 135 3.54 10.77 -20.89
CA LEU A 135 3.47 12.15 -20.43
C LEU A 135 3.50 13.08 -21.62
N ASN A 136 2.75 14.18 -21.54
CA ASN A 136 2.80 15.24 -22.53
C ASN A 136 3.75 16.37 -22.12
N TYR A 137 4.32 16.29 -20.91
CA TYR A 137 5.20 17.30 -20.31
C TYR A 137 4.61 18.71 -20.35
N SER A 138 3.28 18.77 -20.36
CA SER A 138 2.51 19.99 -20.46
C SER A 138 2.04 20.43 -19.08
N LYS A 139 1.60 21.69 -18.96
CA LYS A 139 0.92 22.17 -17.75
C LYS A 139 -0.41 21.45 -17.46
N LEU A 140 -0.90 20.62 -18.38
CA LEU A 140 -2.09 19.78 -18.21
C LEU A 140 -1.78 18.45 -17.51
N ASP A 141 -0.50 18.05 -17.44
CA ASP A 141 -0.11 16.95 -16.57
C ASP A 141 -0.48 17.31 -15.13
N GLY A 142 -0.68 16.28 -14.31
CA GLY A 142 -0.94 16.46 -12.89
C GLY A 142 -0.33 15.33 -12.11
N PHE A 143 -0.88 15.03 -10.93
CA PHE A 143 -0.29 14.05 -10.03
C PHE A 143 -1.34 13.15 -9.41
N ILE A 144 -0.96 11.90 -9.20
CA ILE A 144 -1.70 10.96 -8.36
C ILE A 144 -1.00 10.87 -7.02
N LYS A 145 -1.80 10.94 -5.95
CA LYS A 145 -1.36 10.82 -4.57
C LYS A 145 -1.31 9.34 -4.17
N PHE A 146 -0.11 8.86 -3.84
CA PHE A 146 0.12 7.54 -3.28
C PHE A 146 0.40 7.66 -1.79
N LYS A 147 -0.21 6.76 -1.01
CA LYS A 147 -0.09 6.72 0.45
C LYS A 147 0.66 5.48 0.93
N GLY A 148 1.27 5.60 2.10
CA GLY A 148 1.91 4.47 2.77
C GLY A 148 3.04 3.86 1.96
N LEU A 149 3.76 4.67 1.19
CA LEU A 149 4.91 4.19 0.44
C LEU A 149 6.21 4.53 1.17
N LYS A 150 7.13 3.57 1.19
CA LYS A 150 8.55 3.88 1.29
C LYS A 150 8.93 4.71 0.07
N LEU A 151 9.23 6.00 0.30
CA LEU A 151 9.62 6.93 -0.77
C LEU A 151 10.78 6.38 -1.60
N PRO A 152 10.84 6.63 -2.92
CA PRO A 152 11.85 6.06 -3.83
C PRO A 152 13.29 6.47 -3.49
N ASP A 153 14.27 5.85 -4.16
CA ASP A 153 15.67 6.27 -4.06
C ASP A 153 15.79 7.79 -4.36
N ALA A 154 16.45 8.51 -3.45
CA ALA A 154 16.61 9.96 -3.48
C ALA A 154 17.94 10.42 -4.12
N THR A 155 18.66 9.53 -4.81
CA THR A 155 19.94 9.85 -5.48
C THR A 155 19.77 10.96 -6.51
N ASN A 156 18.68 10.95 -7.28
CA ASN A 156 18.34 12.00 -8.22
C ASN A 156 17.16 12.83 -7.71
N SER A 157 17.39 13.59 -6.64
CA SER A 157 16.37 14.41 -6.00
C SER A 157 16.88 15.79 -5.59
N SER A 158 15.96 16.71 -5.34
CA SER A 158 16.26 18.03 -4.75
C SER A 158 15.30 18.30 -3.60
N VAL A 159 15.77 19.11 -2.64
CA VAL A 159 14.99 19.48 -1.46
C VAL A 159 14.98 21.00 -1.27
N ASN A 160 13.87 21.53 -0.74
CA ASN A 160 13.75 22.93 -0.36
C ASN A 160 12.88 23.03 0.89
N LYS A 161 13.46 23.49 2.01
CA LYS A 161 12.77 23.58 3.31
C LYS A 161 11.72 24.70 3.34
N SER A 162 11.90 25.77 2.57
CA SER A 162 11.04 26.97 2.59
C SER A 162 9.77 26.82 1.74
N MET A 163 9.77 25.93 0.77
CA MET A 163 8.62 25.71 -0.12
C MET A 163 7.51 24.92 0.58
N ASN A 164 6.27 25.33 0.37
CA ASN A 164 5.11 24.51 0.74
C ASN A 164 4.75 23.49 -0.36
N LEU A 165 3.83 22.58 -0.05
CA LEU A 165 3.46 21.47 -0.94
C LEU A 165 2.87 21.94 -2.29
N GLU A 166 2.10 23.03 -2.31
CA GLU A 166 1.53 23.57 -3.55
C GLU A 166 2.58 24.24 -4.43
N GLN A 167 3.50 25.00 -3.84
CA GLN A 167 4.66 25.53 -4.55
C GLN A 167 5.52 24.39 -5.11
N CYS A 168 5.68 23.30 -4.36
CA CYS A 168 6.39 22.10 -4.80
C CYS A 168 5.72 21.49 -6.04
N ARG A 169 4.39 21.38 -6.02
CA ARG A 169 3.59 20.90 -7.16
C ARG A 169 3.80 21.75 -8.40
N VAL A 170 3.69 23.08 -8.28
CA VAL A 170 3.85 24.01 -9.41
C VAL A 170 5.26 23.91 -9.99
N LYS A 171 6.30 23.94 -9.14
CA LYS A 171 7.69 23.86 -9.58
C LYS A 171 8.02 22.52 -10.25
N CYS A 172 7.45 21.43 -9.74
CA CYS A 172 7.59 20.12 -10.38
C CYS A 172 6.89 20.06 -11.76
N LEU A 173 5.75 20.73 -11.96
CA LEU A 173 5.12 20.79 -13.28
C LEU A 173 5.94 21.57 -14.31
N GLU A 174 6.55 22.68 -13.88
CA GLU A 174 7.41 23.52 -14.70
C GLU A 174 8.69 22.81 -15.13
N ASN A 175 9.20 21.88 -14.32
CA ASN A 175 10.36 21.07 -14.65
C ASN A 175 9.95 19.76 -15.34
N THR A 176 10.26 19.61 -16.62
CA THR A 176 9.91 18.41 -17.41
C THR A 176 10.58 17.12 -16.93
N SER A 177 11.72 17.22 -16.23
CA SER A 177 12.41 16.07 -15.66
C SER A 177 11.83 15.62 -14.31
N CYS A 178 10.99 16.44 -13.67
CA CYS A 178 10.39 16.11 -12.38
C CYS A 178 9.28 15.07 -12.56
N MET A 179 9.42 13.94 -11.86
CA MET A 179 8.52 12.79 -11.94
C MET A 179 7.69 12.58 -10.68
N ALA A 180 8.14 13.08 -9.54
CA ALA A 180 7.37 13.04 -8.30
C ALA A 180 7.78 14.11 -7.31
N TYR A 181 6.91 14.40 -6.36
CA TYR A 181 7.22 15.25 -5.22
C TYR A 181 6.53 14.80 -3.93
N SER A 182 7.01 15.29 -2.79
CA SER A 182 6.45 15.06 -1.45
C SER A 182 6.80 16.23 -0.53
N ASN A 183 6.15 16.30 0.63
CA ASN A 183 6.65 17.11 1.74
C ASN A 183 8.02 16.59 2.16
N LEU A 184 8.91 17.47 2.61
CA LEU A 184 10.21 17.06 3.16
C LEU A 184 10.07 16.62 4.62
N ASP A 185 9.22 17.31 5.37
CA ASP A 185 8.93 17.08 6.78
C ASP A 185 7.42 16.88 6.95
N ILE A 186 7.00 15.81 7.64
CA ILE A 186 5.57 15.50 7.83
C ILE A 186 4.97 16.12 9.11
N ARG A 187 5.78 16.74 9.97
CA ARG A 187 5.31 17.36 11.22
C ARG A 187 4.41 18.56 10.92
N GLY A 188 3.47 18.85 11.84
CA GLY A 188 2.65 20.06 11.79
C GLY A 188 1.76 20.21 10.55
N GLY A 189 1.38 19.11 9.90
CA GLY A 189 0.58 19.14 8.65
C GLY A 189 1.41 19.09 7.36
N GLY A 190 2.74 19.05 7.48
CA GLY A 190 3.66 18.88 6.37
C GLY A 190 4.29 20.20 5.91
N SER A 191 5.61 20.19 5.71
CA SER A 191 6.37 21.34 5.23
C SER A 191 7.57 20.92 4.38
N GLY A 192 8.12 21.90 3.67
CA GLY A 192 9.21 21.69 2.72
C GLY A 192 8.77 20.90 1.48
N CYS A 193 9.71 20.78 0.55
CA CYS A 193 9.51 20.16 -0.75
C CYS A 193 10.65 19.21 -1.03
N ALA A 194 10.34 17.98 -1.40
CA ALA A 194 11.27 17.03 -1.99
C ALA A 194 10.77 16.67 -3.39
N MET A 195 11.63 16.77 -4.41
CA MET A 195 11.31 16.45 -5.81
C MET A 195 12.27 15.39 -6.34
N TRP A 196 11.75 14.41 -7.08
CA TRP A 196 12.51 13.36 -7.73
C TRP A 196 12.54 13.58 -9.24
N PHE A 197 13.70 13.33 -9.84
CA PHE A 197 13.93 13.48 -11.27
C PHE A 197 14.23 12.12 -11.92
N GLY A 198 13.60 11.86 -13.06
CA GLY A 198 13.72 10.57 -13.75
C GLY A 198 12.97 9.42 -13.05
N ASP A 199 13.34 8.19 -13.39
CA ASP A 199 12.59 7.00 -12.97
C ASP A 199 12.66 6.73 -11.47
N LEU A 200 11.51 6.35 -10.90
CA LEU A 200 11.38 6.07 -9.48
C LEU A 200 11.62 4.58 -9.22
N ILE A 201 12.52 4.26 -8.30
CA ILE A 201 12.92 2.88 -7.96
C ILE A 201 12.95 2.67 -6.44
N ASP A 202 12.90 1.40 -6.03
CA ASP A 202 12.99 0.96 -4.63
C ASP A 202 11.81 1.43 -3.77
N ILE A 203 10.60 1.26 -4.32
CA ILE A 203 9.33 1.56 -3.67
C ILE A 203 8.77 0.30 -3.00
N LYS A 204 8.28 0.46 -1.78
CA LYS A 204 7.65 -0.60 -0.98
C LYS A 204 6.38 -0.07 -0.35
N GLN A 205 5.32 -0.88 -0.36
CA GLN A 205 4.09 -0.61 0.37
C GLN A 205 4.32 -0.88 1.86
N LEU A 206 4.00 0.10 2.67
CA LEU A 206 3.96 0.01 4.12
C LEU A 206 2.51 -0.09 4.56
N SER A 207 2.29 -0.73 5.70
CA SER A 207 0.96 -0.87 6.31
C SER A 207 0.42 0.44 6.88
N ASN A 208 1.32 1.39 7.18
CA ASN A 208 0.99 2.65 7.83
C ASN A 208 1.11 3.80 6.82
N ASP A 209 0.20 4.77 6.92
CA ASP A 209 0.27 6.03 6.18
C ASP A 209 1.42 6.89 6.73
N VAL A 210 2.67 6.57 6.34
CA VAL A 210 3.88 7.27 6.79
C VAL A 210 4.02 8.62 6.10
N GLN A 211 3.98 8.61 4.77
CA GLN A 211 4.19 9.81 3.96
C GLN A 211 3.55 9.65 2.59
N ASP A 212 3.02 10.75 2.10
CA ASP A 212 2.40 10.82 0.78
C ASP A 212 3.45 11.07 -0.31
N LEU A 213 3.31 10.42 -1.46
CA LEU A 213 4.12 10.67 -2.65
C LEU A 213 3.20 11.03 -3.81
N PHE A 214 3.47 12.16 -4.47
CA PHE A 214 2.71 12.62 -5.62
C PHE A 214 3.50 12.32 -6.89
N ILE A 215 3.03 11.37 -7.71
CA ILE A 215 3.71 10.96 -8.93
C ILE A 215 3.04 11.60 -10.14
N ARG A 216 3.83 12.22 -11.01
CA ARG A 216 3.37 12.92 -12.22
C ARG A 216 2.66 11.95 -13.15
N MET A 217 1.54 12.36 -13.72
CA MET A 217 0.69 11.60 -14.63
C MET A 217 0.17 12.50 -15.75
N SER A 218 -0.13 11.91 -16.90
CA SER A 218 -0.72 12.66 -18.01
C SER A 218 -2.18 13.02 -17.71
N ALA A 219 -2.67 14.10 -18.32
CA ALA A 219 -4.06 14.53 -18.18
C ALA A 219 -5.07 13.41 -18.51
N SER A 220 -4.79 12.62 -19.54
CA SER A 220 -5.64 11.49 -19.95
C SER A 220 -5.69 10.39 -18.89
N GLU A 221 -4.56 10.10 -18.23
CA GLU A 221 -4.52 9.10 -17.17
C GLU A 221 -5.32 9.58 -15.95
N LEU A 222 -5.19 10.86 -15.60
CA LEU A 222 -5.97 11.45 -14.50
C LEU A 222 -7.48 11.40 -14.77
N GLY A 223 -7.90 11.66 -16.01
CA GLY A 223 -9.29 11.50 -16.43
C GLY A 223 -9.77 10.05 -16.25
N PHE A 224 -8.98 9.08 -16.71
CA PHE A 224 -9.29 7.66 -16.58
C PHE A 224 -9.40 7.21 -15.11
N VAL A 225 -8.42 7.55 -14.28
CA VAL A 225 -8.42 7.20 -12.85
C VAL A 225 -9.62 7.82 -12.12
N ARG A 226 -10.02 9.05 -12.46
CA ARG A 226 -11.24 9.66 -11.91
C ARG A 226 -12.47 8.84 -12.25
N VAL A 227 -12.68 8.48 -13.52
CA VAL A 227 -13.83 7.66 -13.96
C VAL A 227 -13.89 6.34 -13.20
N VAL A 228 -12.77 5.61 -13.16
CA VAL A 228 -12.68 4.33 -12.43
C VAL A 228 -12.98 4.50 -10.93
N SER A 229 -12.51 5.58 -10.32
CA SER A 229 -12.77 5.87 -8.90
C SER A 229 -14.26 6.18 -8.61
N PHE A 230 -14.95 6.86 -9.53
CA PHE A 230 -16.38 7.12 -9.44
C PHE A 230 -17.18 5.83 -9.57
N GLU A 231 -16.85 4.95 -10.52
CA GLU A 231 -17.52 3.66 -10.69
C GLU A 231 -17.35 2.76 -9.45
N LYS A 232 -16.12 2.67 -8.91
CA LYS A 232 -15.83 1.95 -7.66
C LYS A 232 -16.66 2.50 -6.50
N SER A 233 -16.77 3.82 -6.39
CA SER A 233 -17.56 4.49 -5.35
C SER A 233 -19.05 4.21 -5.48
N ALA A 234 -19.61 4.29 -6.70
CA ALA A 234 -21.00 3.96 -6.98
C ALA A 234 -21.31 2.49 -6.65
N SER A 235 -20.41 1.57 -7.05
CA SER A 235 -20.53 0.14 -6.72
C SER A 235 -20.54 -0.11 -5.21
N LYS A 236 -19.62 0.52 -4.46
CA LYS A 236 -19.58 0.40 -2.99
C LYS A 236 -20.85 0.95 -2.33
N ARG A 237 -21.37 2.08 -2.80
CA ARG A 237 -22.63 2.67 -2.29
C ARG A 237 -23.81 1.73 -2.55
N SER A 238 -23.90 1.16 -3.75
CA SER A 238 -24.93 0.17 -4.10
C SER A 238 -24.86 -1.07 -3.20
N LYS A 239 -23.66 -1.63 -2.98
CA LYS A 239 -23.45 -2.76 -2.05
C LYS A 239 -23.85 -2.42 -0.61
N LYS A 240 -23.49 -1.24 -0.10
CA LYS A 240 -23.85 -0.80 1.26
C LYS A 240 -25.36 -0.64 1.41
N GLN A 241 -26.02 -0.02 0.43
CA GLN A 241 -27.48 0.13 0.42
C GLN A 241 -28.18 -1.23 0.40
N LEU A 242 -27.71 -2.16 -0.43
CA LEU A 242 -28.25 -3.52 -0.48
C LEU A 242 -28.06 -4.26 0.86
N SER A 243 -26.88 -4.16 1.46
CA SER A 243 -26.59 -4.77 2.76
C SER A 243 -27.45 -4.21 3.89
N VAL A 244 -27.71 -2.90 3.90
CA VAL A 244 -28.60 -2.27 4.90
C VAL A 244 -30.04 -2.73 4.70
N LYS A 245 -30.54 -2.75 3.46
CA LYS A 245 -31.90 -3.23 3.17
C LYS A 245 -32.10 -4.69 3.58
N ILE A 246 -31.12 -5.55 3.31
CA ILE A 246 -31.14 -6.96 3.73
C ILE A 246 -31.07 -7.07 5.26
N GLY A 247 -30.22 -6.27 5.92
CA GLY A 247 -30.12 -6.26 7.38
C GLY A 247 -31.41 -5.83 8.07
N VAL A 248 -32.07 -4.78 7.58
CA VAL A 248 -33.37 -4.31 8.09
C VAL A 248 -34.45 -5.35 7.88
N LEU A 249 -34.50 -5.97 6.69
CA LEU A 249 -35.46 -7.03 6.40
C LEU A 249 -35.25 -8.26 7.31
N GLY A 250 -34.00 -8.67 7.51
CA GLY A 250 -33.65 -9.75 8.45
C GLY A 250 -34.04 -9.43 9.89
N PHE A 251 -33.82 -8.19 10.34
CA PHE A 251 -34.23 -7.75 11.67
C PHE A 251 -35.76 -7.74 11.86
N LEU A 252 -36.52 -7.30 10.86
CA LEU A 252 -37.99 -7.33 10.88
C LEU A 252 -38.57 -8.75 10.91
N ILE A 253 -37.90 -9.70 10.24
CA ILE A 253 -38.25 -11.12 10.28
C ILE A 253 -37.93 -11.71 11.67
N CYS A 254 -36.74 -11.44 12.23
CA CYS A 254 -36.35 -11.97 13.53
C CYS A 254 -37.12 -11.37 14.72
N SER A 255 -37.52 -10.10 14.64
CA SER A 255 -38.25 -9.42 15.72
C SER A 255 -39.74 -9.77 15.75
N GLY A 256 -40.23 -10.62 14.83
CA GLY A 256 -41.63 -11.04 14.76
C GLY A 256 -42.58 -9.93 14.29
N VAL A 257 -42.08 -8.72 14.02
CA VAL A 257 -42.89 -7.59 13.51
C VAL A 257 -43.48 -7.94 12.14
N LEU A 258 -42.72 -8.65 11.29
CA LEU A 258 -43.25 -9.16 10.03
C LEU A 258 -44.25 -10.31 10.24
N SER A 259 -44.05 -11.14 11.27
CA SER A 259 -44.95 -12.23 11.65
C SER A 259 -46.28 -11.72 12.23
N SER A 260 -46.32 -10.56 12.88
CA SER A 260 -47.57 -9.93 13.32
C SER A 260 -48.39 -9.31 12.18
N VAL A 261 -47.80 -9.15 11.00
CA VAL A 261 -48.49 -8.66 9.77
C VAL A 261 -48.84 -9.82 8.85
N LEU A 262 -48.07 -10.91 8.89
CA LEU A 262 -48.30 -12.15 8.16
C LEU A 262 -48.61 -13.25 9.17
N ASP A 263 -49.88 -13.35 9.57
CA ASP A 263 -50.41 -14.41 10.45
C ASP A 263 -50.17 -15.79 9.81
N PHE A 264 -49.04 -16.42 10.13
CA PHE A 264 -48.76 -17.82 9.81
C PHE A 264 -48.71 -18.60 11.10
N ASP A 265 -49.85 -19.17 11.45
CA ASP A 265 -50.01 -20.06 12.58
C ASP A 265 -49.37 -21.44 12.25
N PHE A 266 -48.21 -21.73 12.85
CA PHE A 266 -47.44 -22.96 12.60
C PHE A 266 -47.99 -24.20 13.34
N GLY A 267 -49.20 -24.12 13.89
CA GLY A 267 -49.90 -25.23 14.54
C GLY A 267 -50.55 -26.25 13.58
N SER A 268 -50.66 -25.95 12.28
CA SER A 268 -51.31 -26.85 11.31
C SER A 268 -50.68 -26.73 9.92
N ILE A 269 -49.44 -27.21 9.79
CA ILE A 269 -48.77 -27.25 8.49
C ILE A 269 -48.65 -28.69 8.01
N ASP A 270 -49.45 -29.00 7.00
CA ASP A 270 -49.38 -30.24 6.24
C ASP A 270 -48.04 -30.35 5.49
N GLY A 271 -47.67 -31.53 5.01
CA GLY A 271 -46.33 -31.86 4.51
C GLY A 271 -45.73 -30.86 3.50
N PHE A 272 -46.57 -30.19 2.72
CA PHE A 272 -46.18 -29.17 1.75
C PHE A 272 -45.63 -27.87 2.35
N GLY A 273 -46.11 -27.43 3.53
CA GLY A 273 -45.58 -26.23 4.16
C GLY A 273 -44.27 -26.47 4.91
N LYS A 274 -44.01 -27.69 5.40
CA LYS A 274 -42.68 -28.10 5.90
C LYS A 274 -41.64 -28.05 4.78
N PHE A 275 -42.02 -28.47 3.58
CA PHE A 275 -41.18 -28.34 2.38
C PHE A 275 -40.90 -26.87 2.05
N SER A 276 -41.92 -26.01 2.09
CA SER A 276 -41.76 -24.58 1.79
C SER A 276 -40.84 -23.86 2.79
N VAL A 277 -40.91 -24.19 4.08
CA VAL A 277 -39.98 -23.65 5.10
C VAL A 277 -38.56 -24.18 4.90
N ALA A 278 -38.39 -25.46 4.57
CA ALA A 278 -37.08 -26.01 4.26
C ALA A 278 -36.44 -25.35 3.03
N VAL A 279 -37.24 -25.04 2.00
CA VAL A 279 -36.81 -24.28 0.81
C VAL A 279 -36.42 -22.84 1.17
N LEU A 280 -37.19 -22.15 2.00
CA LEU A 280 -36.84 -20.81 2.47
C LEU A 280 -35.56 -20.79 3.31
N MET A 281 -35.41 -21.74 4.25
CA MET A 281 -34.21 -21.85 5.08
C MET A 281 -32.97 -22.24 4.26
N SER A 282 -33.12 -23.11 3.25
CA SER A 282 -32.03 -23.44 2.33
C SER A 282 -31.68 -22.28 1.38
N CYS A 283 -32.65 -21.48 0.95
CA CYS A 283 -32.39 -20.21 0.26
C CYS A 283 -31.62 -19.23 1.17
N VAL A 284 -32.00 -19.07 2.43
CA VAL A 284 -31.30 -18.20 3.39
C VAL A 284 -29.86 -18.68 3.60
N VAL A 285 -29.62 -19.98 3.76
CA VAL A 285 -28.26 -20.55 3.85
C VAL A 285 -27.47 -20.34 2.55
N ALA A 286 -28.08 -20.56 1.38
CA ALA A 286 -27.44 -20.30 0.09
C ALA A 286 -27.09 -18.80 -0.08
N PHE A 287 -27.96 -17.90 0.36
CA PHE A 287 -27.72 -16.45 0.35
C PHE A 287 -26.61 -16.03 1.32
N LEU A 288 -26.52 -16.63 2.51
CA LEU A 288 -25.41 -16.42 3.45
C LEU A 288 -24.08 -16.97 2.94
N TYR A 289 -24.10 -17.99 2.06
CA TYR A 289 -22.92 -18.54 1.38
C TYR A 289 -22.53 -17.84 0.07
N THR A 290 -23.42 -17.07 -0.57
CA THR A 290 -23.08 -16.30 -1.80
C THR A 290 -21.92 -15.29 -1.67
N PRO A 291 -21.57 -14.71 -0.51
CA PRO A 291 -20.34 -13.93 -0.35
C PRO A 291 -19.08 -14.77 -0.60
N ALA A 292 -19.09 -16.08 -0.29
CA ALA A 292 -17.98 -16.99 -0.58
C ALA A 292 -17.88 -17.32 -2.09
N GLY A 293 -19.02 -17.45 -2.78
CA GLY A 293 -19.06 -17.66 -4.24
C GLY A 293 -18.62 -16.44 -5.06
N LYS A 294 -18.80 -15.21 -4.56
CA LYS A 294 -18.34 -14.00 -5.25
C LYS A 294 -16.81 -13.83 -5.22
N ASN A 295 -16.13 -14.32 -4.19
CA ASN A 295 -14.67 -14.40 -4.18
C ASN A 295 -14.15 -15.39 -5.25
N ALA A 296 -14.89 -16.46 -5.53
CA ALA A 296 -14.62 -17.35 -6.65
C ALA A 296 -14.92 -16.69 -8.01
N ARG A 297 -15.96 -15.85 -8.14
CA ARG A 297 -16.26 -15.12 -9.38
C ARG A 297 -15.24 -14.02 -9.72
N SER A 298 -14.63 -13.38 -8.72
CA SER A 298 -13.47 -12.49 -8.94
C SER A 298 -12.21 -13.24 -9.36
N PHE A 299 -12.07 -14.51 -8.94
CA PHE A 299 -11.02 -15.40 -9.45
C PHE A 299 -11.28 -15.78 -10.92
N TRP A 300 -12.52 -16.14 -11.29
CA TRP A 300 -12.90 -16.50 -12.66
C TRP A 300 -12.91 -15.33 -13.67
N LEU A 301 -13.31 -14.12 -13.26
CA LEU A 301 -13.19 -12.92 -14.11
C LEU A 301 -11.72 -12.54 -14.37
N GLY A 302 -10.81 -12.86 -13.44
CA GLY A 302 -9.37 -12.79 -13.68
C GLY A 302 -8.86 -13.83 -14.68
N SER A 303 -9.44 -15.04 -14.66
CA SER A 303 -9.12 -16.12 -15.61
C SER A 303 -9.63 -15.87 -17.03
N ASP A 304 -10.82 -15.27 -17.20
CA ASP A 304 -11.39 -14.98 -18.53
C ASP A 304 -10.64 -13.85 -19.24
N GLN A 305 -10.06 -12.89 -18.50
CA GLN A 305 -9.14 -11.90 -19.07
C GLN A 305 -7.83 -12.53 -19.56
N LEU A 306 -7.37 -13.61 -18.90
CA LEU A 306 -6.23 -14.42 -19.37
C LEU A 306 -6.61 -15.28 -20.59
N ARG A 307 -7.84 -15.81 -20.66
CA ARG A 307 -8.31 -16.65 -21.77
C ARG A 307 -8.60 -15.86 -23.05
N SER A 308 -9.16 -14.66 -22.96
CA SER A 308 -9.38 -13.78 -24.12
C SER A 308 -8.08 -13.30 -24.78
N ASN A 309 -6.97 -13.25 -24.04
CA ASN A 309 -5.66 -12.92 -24.61
C ASN A 309 -4.97 -14.14 -25.24
N LEU A 310 -5.29 -15.36 -24.82
CA LEU A 310 -4.75 -16.60 -25.43
C LEU A 310 -5.34 -16.87 -26.83
N GLU A 311 -6.57 -16.47 -27.12
CA GLU A 311 -7.15 -16.60 -28.48
C GLU A 311 -6.55 -15.61 -29.49
N ILE A 312 -5.92 -14.53 -29.03
CA ILE A 312 -5.18 -13.59 -29.91
C ILE A 312 -3.82 -14.19 -30.33
N PHE A 313 -3.28 -15.16 -29.59
CA PHE A 313 -1.99 -15.82 -29.91
C PHE A 313 -2.11 -17.10 -30.74
N SER A 314 -3.32 -17.50 -31.19
CA SER A 314 -3.48 -18.66 -32.09
C SER A 314 -3.77 -18.28 -33.56
N ARG A 315 -3.86 -16.99 -33.88
CA ARG A 315 -3.86 -16.47 -35.25
C ARG A 315 -2.98 -15.23 -35.35
N GLY A 316 -1.71 -15.45 -35.65
CA GLY A 316 -0.69 -14.42 -35.90
C GLY A 316 0.69 -15.02 -35.89
#